data_AF-Q16LS0-F1
#
_entry.id   AF-Q16LS0-F1
#
_cell.length_a   1.000
_cell.length_b   1.000
_cell.length_c   1.000
_cell.angle_alpha   90.00
_cell.angle_beta   90.00
_cell.angle_gamma   90.00
#
_symmetry.space_group_name_H-M   'P 1'
#
loop_
_entity.id
_entity.type
_entity.pdbx_description
1 polymer ?
#
loop_
_entity_poly.entity_id
_entity_poly.type
_entity_poly.pdbx_seq_one_letter_code
_entity_poly.pdbx_strand_id
1 'polypeptide(L)'
;MTSQISCTSAQKNALDVVESLIRTVPEKSAARTSGDEAWRQQPSNSGAEVPKPRQSRVMDNRRIMKMKQQVAKQNNFITELKKKIRLLSSMPSKSITDHEELAFLKSRLDKENQLLKGLIDRLIREQKTADSPGWEQIRLCTDPLEDICRNPWMLGNFSMPDQRFSFDSTLSSLSSKAQVDGESVEQFCDLDDRVKKELMNRDRVIEILQARVEALTADVMKVKRDNFAILDKNPKQTKFCEADMVNRLKFYKENTDALEKNLKQMDAALEVIRMELGPALTGEVQESIGCNTYAASNELNKTTEDIRRSSSASKQGDDQYKILMKEYAKKNDECKKLTDRLAKSCSCRNDTPEQLEEDVLKKRCSELLDIQEEFQILIKEQGDQLEEYRSKYLSAQQRVEEQKLEMEKMNVTNRRIEEQINVEVQRIKTKFQDKLRQLTPFPRLLEAEEEKVSKLKDSNEKLLEELKKSAKEIKSLEDRLHNAHASQNAELEKAHNLLQVELEQLQGTLQVEKDKKAKLQAQLEEAQQELDDTRTETAKIIARTNDRAQEDRRTAQARIHSLEVELTQSRAAASVTINNREEALREMQGQIRVLSGSLNDAQIQIQSLRNQLTFLQNERYGSHF
;
A
#
# COMPACT_ATOMS: atom_id res chain seq x y z
N MET A 1 44.93 22.69 12.14
CA MET A 1 45.24 21.41 11.45
C MET A 1 44.16 21.15 10.43
N THR A 2 44.51 20.72 9.23
CA THR A 2 43.62 20.67 8.05
C THR A 2 43.80 19.37 7.29
N SER A 3 42.68 18.72 6.96
CA SER A 3 42.60 17.64 5.96
C SER A 3 41.20 17.62 5.34
N GLN A 4 41.02 18.34 4.24
CA GLN A 4 39.94 18.07 3.28
C GLN A 4 40.52 17.18 2.18
N ILE A 5 39.86 16.06 1.87
CA ILE A 5 40.24 15.20 0.75
C ILE A 5 39.27 15.47 -0.41
N SER A 6 39.76 16.18 -1.42
CA SER A 6 39.02 16.58 -2.62
C SER A 6 38.93 15.41 -3.60
N CYS A 7 37.72 15.02 -4.01
CA CYS A 7 37.52 13.92 -4.97
C CYS A 7 36.59 14.33 -6.12
N THR A 8 37.08 15.23 -7.00
CA THR A 8 36.30 15.80 -8.12
C THR A 8 37.03 15.86 -9.48
N SER A 9 38.30 15.43 -9.55
CA SER A 9 39.08 15.45 -10.80
C SER A 9 38.78 14.27 -11.74
N ALA A 10 38.63 13.06 -11.19
CA ALA A 10 38.55 11.82 -11.97
C ALA A 10 37.37 11.77 -12.96
N GLN A 11 36.21 12.32 -12.60
CA GLN A 11 35.03 12.33 -13.48
C GLN A 11 35.15 13.30 -14.66
N LYS A 12 35.98 14.34 -14.56
CA LYS A 12 36.10 15.34 -15.62
C LYS A 12 36.97 14.82 -16.77
N ASN A 13 38.13 14.25 -16.43
CA ASN A 13 39.05 13.63 -17.39
C ASN A 13 38.40 12.51 -18.21
N ALA A 14 37.38 11.82 -17.66
CA ALA A 14 36.67 10.75 -18.35
C ALA A 14 35.77 11.24 -19.51
N LEU A 15 35.29 12.49 -19.46
CA LEU A 15 34.46 13.07 -20.53
C LEU A 15 35.31 13.63 -21.66
N ASP A 16 36.39 14.36 -21.34
CA ASP A 16 37.29 14.97 -22.33
C ASP A 16 37.93 13.91 -23.26
N VAL A 17 38.25 12.72 -22.73
CA VAL A 17 38.77 11.58 -23.51
C VAL A 17 37.73 11.03 -24.51
N VAL A 18 36.45 11.00 -24.15
CA VAL A 18 35.37 10.51 -25.03
C VAL A 18 35.08 11.51 -26.14
N GLU A 19 35.07 12.82 -25.84
CA GLU A 19 34.83 13.85 -26.85
C GLU A 19 36.01 13.99 -27.84
N SER A 20 37.25 13.78 -27.36
CA SER A 20 38.44 13.69 -28.22
C SER A 20 38.33 12.55 -29.24
N LEU A 21 37.94 11.34 -28.80
CA LEU A 21 37.81 10.14 -29.64
C LEU A 21 36.78 10.24 -30.77
N ILE A 22 35.81 11.15 -30.66
CA ILE A 22 34.77 11.36 -31.68
C ILE A 22 35.28 12.20 -32.87
N ARG A 23 36.37 12.95 -32.71
CA ARG A 23 36.91 13.86 -33.75
C ARG A 23 38.00 13.25 -34.66
N THR A 24 38.42 12.00 -34.45
CA THR A 24 39.70 11.48 -34.99
C THR A 24 39.59 10.24 -35.89
N VAL A 25 38.48 10.04 -36.62
CA VAL A 25 38.35 8.96 -37.62
C VAL A 25 37.96 9.56 -38.99
N PRO A 26 38.87 9.58 -40.00
CA PRO A 26 38.60 10.23 -41.29
C PRO A 26 37.67 9.43 -42.22
N GLU A 27 37.02 10.16 -43.13
CA GLU A 27 36.41 9.58 -44.33
C GLU A 27 37.47 8.97 -45.26
N LYS A 28 37.11 7.92 -46.00
CA LYS A 28 37.85 7.51 -47.19
C LYS A 28 36.95 6.89 -48.25
N SER A 29 37.24 7.22 -49.50
CA SER A 29 36.44 6.96 -50.70
C SER A 29 37.20 6.09 -51.71
N ALA A 30 36.61 5.89 -52.90
CA ALA A 30 37.16 5.19 -54.07
C ALA A 30 37.20 3.63 -53.99
N ALA A 31 37.11 2.86 -55.08
CA ALA A 31 36.90 3.23 -56.49
C ALA A 31 36.23 2.13 -57.36
N ARG A 32 35.76 2.59 -58.53
CA ARG A 32 35.36 1.95 -59.81
C ARG A 32 35.85 0.51 -60.14
N THR A 33 34.96 -0.25 -60.80
CA THR A 33 35.12 -1.04 -62.07
C THR A 33 33.79 -1.78 -62.39
N SER A 34 33.43 -2.20 -63.62
CA SER A 34 33.71 -1.74 -64.99
C SER A 34 32.80 -2.50 -65.98
N GLY A 35 32.25 -1.84 -67.00
CA GLY A 35 31.53 -2.43 -68.15
C GLY A 35 30.16 -3.10 -67.87
N ASP A 36 29.33 -3.41 -68.87
CA ASP A 36 29.25 -2.88 -70.25
C ASP A 36 27.88 -3.19 -70.90
N GLU A 37 27.45 -2.33 -71.84
CA GLU A 37 26.54 -2.53 -73.00
C GLU A 37 25.14 -3.21 -72.88
N ALA A 38 24.12 -2.91 -73.69
CA ALA A 38 23.79 -1.75 -74.55
C ALA A 38 22.31 -1.84 -75.07
N TRP A 39 21.79 -0.72 -75.64
CA TRP A 39 20.52 -0.59 -76.42
C TRP A 39 19.18 -0.78 -75.65
N ARG A 40 18.02 -0.21 -76.01
CA ARG A 40 17.64 0.75 -77.09
C ARG A 40 16.38 1.59 -76.73
N GLN A 41 16.44 2.91 -77.00
CA GLN A 41 15.36 3.84 -77.42
C GLN A 41 14.07 4.11 -76.56
N GLN A 42 13.58 5.35 -76.71
CA GLN A 42 12.42 6.03 -76.06
C GLN A 42 11.15 5.96 -76.96
N PRO A 43 10.02 6.69 -76.74
CA PRO A 43 9.62 7.56 -75.61
C PRO A 43 8.15 7.44 -75.09
N SER A 44 7.88 7.98 -73.90
CA SER A 44 6.68 8.82 -73.60
C SER A 44 6.77 9.46 -72.19
N ASN A 45 6.04 10.56 -71.97
CA ASN A 45 6.18 11.45 -70.79
C ASN A 45 5.92 10.77 -69.43
N SER A 46 6.83 10.97 -68.47
CA SER A 46 6.63 10.66 -67.05
C SER A 46 6.53 11.92 -66.21
N GLY A 47 5.38 12.13 -65.56
CA GLY A 47 5.18 13.14 -64.50
C GLY A 47 5.21 12.51 -63.12
N ALA A 48 6.36 11.96 -62.69
CA ALA A 48 6.58 11.44 -61.33
C ALA A 48 8.09 11.30 -61.04
N GLU A 49 8.59 11.92 -59.97
CA GLU A 49 10.04 11.88 -59.66
C GLU A 49 10.46 10.64 -58.84
N VAL A 50 11.27 9.80 -59.48
CA VAL A 50 12.49 9.14 -58.97
C VAL A 50 12.41 8.46 -57.58
N PRO A 51 12.33 7.11 -57.51
CA PRO A 51 12.56 6.38 -56.27
C PRO A 51 14.03 6.43 -55.82
N LYS A 52 14.26 6.80 -54.56
CA LYS A 52 15.60 6.86 -53.92
C LYS A 52 16.27 5.47 -53.79
N PRO A 53 17.61 5.39 -53.69
CA PRO A 53 18.36 4.19 -54.04
C PRO A 53 18.20 3.02 -53.07
N ARG A 54 18.22 1.79 -53.63
CA ARG A 54 18.14 0.50 -52.92
C ARG A 54 19.15 0.32 -51.78
N GLN A 55 20.23 1.11 -51.74
CA GLN A 55 21.27 1.04 -50.70
C GLN A 55 20.78 1.41 -49.29
N SER A 56 19.77 2.29 -49.15
CA SER A 56 19.24 2.65 -47.81
C SER A 56 18.71 1.41 -47.09
N ARG A 57 17.79 0.69 -47.74
CA ARG A 57 17.09 -0.48 -47.15
C ARG A 57 18.05 -1.56 -46.64
N VAL A 58 19.24 -1.69 -47.22
CA VAL A 58 20.28 -2.63 -46.74
C VAL A 58 20.91 -2.16 -45.42
N MET A 59 21.17 -0.85 -45.28
CA MET A 59 21.67 -0.25 -44.04
C MET A 59 20.61 -0.26 -42.93
N ASP A 60 19.36 0.03 -43.29
CA ASP A 60 18.21 0.03 -42.38
C ASP A 60 17.97 -1.38 -41.81
N ASN A 61 17.97 -2.41 -42.68
CA ASN A 61 17.90 -3.81 -42.24
C ASN A 61 19.09 -4.22 -41.36
N ARG A 62 20.31 -3.76 -41.66
CA ARG A 62 21.50 -4.02 -40.82
C ARG A 62 21.41 -3.34 -39.46
N ARG A 63 20.76 -2.18 -39.35
CA ARG A 63 20.49 -1.46 -38.10
C ARG A 63 19.41 -2.16 -37.27
N ILE A 64 18.32 -2.58 -37.90
CA ILE A 64 17.25 -3.38 -37.28
C ILE A 64 17.83 -4.70 -36.72
N MET A 65 18.67 -5.42 -37.48
CA MET A 65 19.33 -6.65 -37.00
C MET A 65 20.25 -6.41 -35.79
N LYS A 66 21.00 -5.30 -35.74
CA LYS A 66 21.79 -4.92 -34.55
C LYS A 66 20.88 -4.67 -33.33
N MET A 67 19.74 -4.02 -33.50
CA MET A 67 18.80 -3.79 -32.39
C MET A 67 18.08 -5.05 -31.93
N LYS A 68 17.69 -5.96 -32.86
CA LYS A 68 17.22 -7.31 -32.49
C LYS A 68 18.27 -8.06 -31.66
N GLN A 69 19.56 -7.99 -32.03
CA GLN A 69 20.64 -8.60 -31.26
C GLN A 69 20.83 -7.96 -29.87
N GLN A 70 20.63 -6.64 -29.73
CA GLN A 70 20.65 -5.97 -28.43
C GLN A 70 19.46 -6.39 -27.55
N VAL A 71 18.24 -6.46 -28.10
CA VAL A 71 17.06 -6.97 -27.39
C VAL A 71 17.27 -8.42 -26.92
N ALA A 72 17.83 -9.29 -27.78
CA ALA A 72 18.14 -10.67 -27.40
C ALA A 72 19.19 -10.77 -26.28
N LYS A 73 20.26 -9.96 -26.33
CA LYS A 73 21.26 -9.89 -25.24
C LYS A 73 20.65 -9.39 -23.93
N GLN A 74 19.77 -8.39 -23.99
CA GLN A 74 19.09 -7.84 -22.81
C GLN A 74 18.09 -8.84 -22.21
N ASN A 75 17.33 -9.56 -23.05
CA ASN A 75 16.46 -10.66 -22.61
C ASN A 75 17.27 -11.72 -21.85
N ASN A 76 18.39 -12.18 -22.40
CA ASN A 76 19.23 -13.18 -21.73
C ASN A 76 19.75 -12.68 -20.37
N PHE A 77 20.15 -11.41 -20.26
CA PHE A 77 20.59 -10.83 -18.99
C PHE A 77 19.46 -10.78 -17.95
N ILE A 78 18.24 -10.45 -18.38
CA ILE A 78 17.03 -10.50 -17.56
C ILE A 78 16.70 -11.94 -17.13
N THR A 79 16.83 -12.93 -18.01
CA THR A 79 16.64 -14.35 -17.70
C THR A 79 17.63 -14.83 -16.63
N GLU A 80 18.91 -14.48 -16.74
CA GLU A 80 19.91 -14.83 -15.72
C GLU A 80 19.67 -14.10 -14.38
N LEU A 81 19.24 -12.84 -14.38
CA LEU A 81 18.80 -12.16 -13.16
C LEU A 81 17.57 -12.84 -12.54
N LYS A 82 16.56 -13.20 -13.32
CA LYS A 82 15.39 -13.97 -12.84
C LYS A 82 15.80 -15.34 -12.28
N LYS A 83 16.81 -16.00 -12.86
CA LYS A 83 17.37 -17.25 -12.31
C LYS A 83 18.08 -17.00 -10.97
N LYS A 84 18.98 -16.01 -10.88
CA LYS A 84 19.69 -15.71 -9.62
C LYS A 84 18.72 -15.30 -8.50
N ILE A 85 17.72 -14.49 -8.80
CA ILE A 85 16.68 -14.12 -7.83
C ILE A 85 15.91 -15.35 -7.36
N ARG A 86 15.46 -16.24 -8.27
CA ARG A 86 14.80 -17.50 -7.89
C ARG A 86 15.68 -18.39 -7.01
N LEU A 87 16.96 -18.54 -7.37
CA LEU A 87 17.91 -19.31 -6.57
C LEU A 87 18.05 -18.73 -5.15
N LEU A 88 18.26 -17.41 -5.03
CA LEU A 88 18.40 -16.74 -3.73
C LEU A 88 17.11 -16.81 -2.89
N SER A 89 15.93 -16.60 -3.50
CA SER A 89 14.63 -16.74 -2.85
C SER A 89 14.30 -18.18 -2.43
N SER A 90 14.84 -19.18 -3.12
CA SER A 90 14.59 -20.61 -2.83
C SER A 90 15.40 -21.14 -1.65
N MET A 91 16.48 -20.45 -1.27
CA MET A 91 17.25 -20.78 -0.08
C MET A 91 16.61 -20.13 1.15
N PRO A 92 16.50 -20.84 2.29
CA PRO A 92 16.05 -20.23 3.54
C PRO A 92 17.11 -19.21 3.99
N SER A 93 16.82 -17.93 3.76
CA SER A 93 17.71 -16.80 4.06
C SER A 93 18.06 -16.74 5.54
N LYS A 94 19.35 -16.83 5.86
CA LYS A 94 19.86 -16.89 7.24
C LYS A 94 20.57 -15.60 7.67
N SER A 95 20.84 -14.70 6.74
CA SER A 95 21.57 -13.46 6.99
C SER A 95 20.83 -12.24 6.43
N ILE A 96 21.05 -11.08 7.08
CA ILE A 96 20.55 -9.79 6.59
C ILE A 96 21.14 -9.47 5.21
N THR A 97 22.39 -9.89 4.95
CA THR A 97 23.06 -9.80 3.66
C THR A 97 22.35 -10.56 2.53
N ASP A 98 21.68 -11.68 2.81
CA ASP A 98 20.87 -12.39 1.80
C ASP A 98 19.68 -11.51 1.35
N HIS A 99 19.02 -10.84 2.30
CA HIS A 99 17.91 -9.93 2.01
C HIS A 99 18.37 -8.67 1.27
N GLU A 100 19.53 -8.11 1.62
CA GLU A 100 20.10 -6.95 0.92
C GLU A 100 20.52 -7.30 -0.51
N GLU A 101 21.14 -8.47 -0.75
CA GLU A 101 21.41 -8.92 -2.12
C GLU A 101 20.11 -9.21 -2.88
N LEU A 102 19.07 -9.79 -2.24
CA LEU A 102 17.78 -10.05 -2.89
C LEU A 102 17.08 -8.75 -3.32
N ALA A 103 17.12 -7.72 -2.48
CA ALA A 103 16.59 -6.39 -2.77
C ALA A 103 17.37 -5.68 -3.89
N PHE A 104 18.71 -5.76 -3.87
CA PHE A 104 19.57 -5.31 -4.97
C PHE A 104 19.27 -6.06 -6.27
N LEU A 105 19.07 -7.39 -6.16
CA LEU A 105 18.55 -8.33 -7.18
C LEU A 105 17.34 -7.75 -7.92
N LYS A 106 16.25 -7.55 -7.18
CA LYS A 106 14.98 -7.01 -7.67
C LYS A 106 15.15 -5.60 -8.27
N SER A 107 15.80 -4.68 -7.54
CA SER A 107 16.03 -3.31 -8.03
C SER A 107 16.87 -3.24 -9.30
N ARG A 108 17.78 -4.20 -9.52
CA ARG A 108 18.52 -4.32 -10.78
C ARG A 108 17.63 -4.86 -11.88
N LEU A 109 16.89 -5.94 -11.64
CA LEU A 109 15.95 -6.53 -12.61
C LEU A 109 14.98 -5.46 -13.17
N ASP A 110 14.44 -4.58 -12.33
CA ASP A 110 13.56 -3.50 -12.76
C ASP A 110 14.24 -2.49 -13.71
N LYS A 111 15.50 -2.13 -13.45
CA LYS A 111 16.29 -1.24 -14.31
C LYS A 111 16.59 -1.90 -15.67
N GLU A 112 16.94 -3.19 -15.66
CA GLU A 112 17.19 -3.94 -16.88
C GLU A 112 15.91 -4.13 -17.71
N ASN A 113 14.75 -4.33 -17.06
CA ASN A 113 13.42 -4.37 -17.70
C ASN A 113 13.06 -3.01 -18.35
N GLN A 114 13.35 -1.88 -17.68
CA GLN A 114 13.17 -0.55 -18.26
C GLN A 114 14.07 -0.33 -19.49
N LEU A 115 15.33 -0.79 -19.43
CA LEU A 115 16.26 -0.71 -20.56
C LEU A 115 15.82 -1.60 -21.73
N LEU A 116 15.30 -2.81 -21.46
CA LEU A 116 14.68 -3.69 -22.46
C LEU A 116 13.49 -2.98 -23.13
N LYS A 117 12.57 -2.40 -22.36
CA LYS A 117 11.43 -1.64 -22.91
C LYS A 117 11.91 -0.52 -23.83
N GLY A 118 12.90 0.26 -23.40
CA GLY A 118 13.51 1.31 -24.22
C GLY A 118 14.23 0.80 -25.48
N LEU A 119 14.74 -0.43 -25.50
CA LEU A 119 15.26 -1.08 -26.73
C LEU A 119 14.12 -1.49 -27.66
N ILE A 120 13.05 -2.09 -27.14
CA ILE A 120 11.85 -2.48 -27.90
C ILE A 120 11.18 -1.24 -28.53
N ASP A 121 10.98 -0.18 -27.75
CA ASP A 121 10.39 1.09 -28.23
C ASP A 121 11.24 1.77 -29.32
N ARG A 122 12.55 1.49 -29.39
CA ARG A 122 13.41 1.94 -30.51
C ARG A 122 13.30 1.01 -31.71
N LEU A 123 13.33 -0.31 -31.50
CA LEU A 123 13.17 -1.32 -32.55
C LEU A 123 11.83 -1.18 -33.30
N ILE A 124 10.72 -1.00 -32.57
CA ILE A 124 9.39 -0.78 -33.15
C ILE A 124 9.33 0.52 -33.95
N ARG A 125 9.97 1.60 -33.49
CA ARG A 125 10.04 2.87 -34.25
C ARG A 125 10.82 2.68 -35.55
N GLU A 126 11.94 1.98 -35.53
CA GLU A 126 12.73 1.69 -36.73
C GLU A 126 11.99 0.78 -37.72
N GLN A 127 11.28 -0.24 -37.22
CA GLN A 127 10.41 -1.11 -38.03
C GLN A 127 9.22 -0.36 -38.64
N LYS A 128 8.77 0.76 -38.04
CA LYS A 128 7.74 1.65 -38.61
C LYS A 128 8.29 2.64 -39.64
N THR A 129 9.57 3.01 -39.57
CA THR A 129 10.20 3.96 -40.51
C THR A 129 10.83 3.29 -41.73
N ALA A 130 11.14 2.00 -41.65
CA ALA A 130 11.50 1.21 -42.81
C ALA A 130 10.22 0.69 -43.50
N ASP A 131 10.09 0.91 -44.81
CA ASP A 131 9.06 0.27 -45.67
C ASP A 131 9.34 -1.24 -45.85
N SER A 132 9.37 -1.97 -44.74
CA SER A 132 9.59 -3.41 -44.72
C SER A 132 8.26 -4.14 -44.88
N PRO A 133 8.12 -5.10 -45.81
CA PRO A 133 6.84 -5.71 -46.18
C PRO A 133 6.32 -6.75 -45.16
N GLY A 134 6.63 -6.60 -43.87
CA GLY A 134 6.18 -7.50 -42.81
C GLY A 134 6.51 -7.00 -41.41
N TRP A 135 5.49 -6.97 -40.55
CA TRP A 135 5.65 -6.78 -39.11
C TRP A 135 6.18 -8.07 -38.47
N GLU A 136 7.51 -8.21 -38.41
CA GLU A 136 8.13 -9.31 -37.66
C GLU A 136 7.84 -9.18 -36.16
N GLN A 137 7.19 -10.21 -35.60
CA GLN A 137 6.87 -10.30 -34.17
C GLN A 137 8.15 -10.35 -33.32
N ILE A 138 8.33 -9.36 -32.45
CA ILE A 138 9.44 -9.35 -31.48
C ILE A 138 9.15 -10.40 -30.40
N ARG A 139 9.71 -11.61 -30.55
CA ARG A 139 9.59 -12.66 -29.54
C ARG A 139 10.39 -12.26 -28.28
N LEU A 140 9.69 -11.81 -27.26
CA LEU A 140 10.25 -11.63 -25.93
C LEU A 140 10.44 -13.00 -25.28
N CYS A 141 11.58 -13.20 -24.63
CA CYS A 141 11.84 -14.44 -23.90
C CYS A 141 11.14 -14.39 -22.54
N THR A 142 9.87 -14.79 -22.54
CA THR A 142 9.26 -15.43 -21.37
C THR A 142 10.16 -16.58 -20.90
N ASP A 143 10.28 -16.75 -19.59
CA ASP A 143 10.91 -17.95 -19.04
C ASP A 143 10.05 -19.18 -19.42
N PRO A 144 10.61 -20.37 -19.70
CA PRO A 144 9.80 -21.54 -20.05
C PRO A 144 8.73 -21.91 -19.02
N LEU A 145 8.94 -21.56 -17.75
CA LEU A 145 7.95 -21.69 -16.67
C LEU A 145 6.89 -20.57 -16.66
N GLU A 146 7.21 -19.39 -17.20
CA GLU A 146 6.24 -18.29 -17.37
C GLU A 146 5.32 -18.49 -18.57
N ASP A 147 5.77 -19.16 -19.64
CA ASP A 147 4.94 -19.52 -20.80
C ASP A 147 3.84 -20.52 -20.41
N ILE A 148 4.17 -21.55 -19.62
CA ILE A 148 3.23 -22.55 -19.08
C ILE A 148 2.08 -21.87 -18.31
N CYS A 149 2.38 -20.78 -17.60
CA CYS A 149 1.39 -20.03 -16.81
C CYS A 149 0.62 -18.95 -17.58
N ARG A 150 0.89 -18.71 -18.88
CA ARG A 150 0.34 -17.55 -19.61
C ARG A 150 -0.61 -17.84 -20.75
N ASN A 151 -0.60 -19.03 -21.38
CA ASN A 151 -1.64 -19.39 -22.35
C ASN A 151 -1.85 -20.90 -22.51
N PRO A 152 -2.92 -21.49 -21.92
CA PRO A 152 -3.25 -22.91 -22.12
C PRO A 152 -3.50 -23.29 -23.59
N TRP A 153 -3.94 -22.35 -24.41
CA TRP A 153 -4.39 -22.58 -25.79
C TRP A 153 -3.27 -22.68 -26.83
N MET A 154 -2.00 -22.56 -26.41
CA MET A 154 -0.82 -22.70 -27.31
C MET A 154 -0.24 -24.12 -27.34
N LEU A 155 -0.82 -25.07 -26.60
CA LEU A 155 -0.41 -26.48 -26.58
C LEU A 155 -0.94 -27.23 -27.82
N GLY A 156 -0.25 -27.07 -28.95
CA GLY A 156 -0.54 -27.83 -30.17
C GLY A 156 -0.31 -29.33 -29.97
N ASN A 157 -1.33 -30.13 -30.29
CA ASN A 157 -1.29 -31.59 -30.47
C ASN A 157 -0.89 -32.43 -29.24
N PHE A 158 -1.53 -32.20 -28.09
CA PHE A 158 -1.89 -33.30 -27.19
C PHE A 158 -3.39 -33.57 -27.27
N SER A 159 -3.76 -34.83 -27.44
CA SER A 159 -5.16 -35.25 -27.58
C SER A 159 -5.85 -35.28 -26.21
N MET A 160 -6.80 -34.36 -26.00
CA MET A 160 -7.74 -34.36 -24.87
C MET A 160 -9.17 -34.28 -25.44
N PRO A 161 -10.16 -34.92 -24.80
CA PRO A 161 -11.52 -35.02 -25.33
C PRO A 161 -12.28 -33.68 -25.31
N ASP A 162 -13.32 -33.59 -26.14
CA ASP A 162 -14.18 -32.41 -26.30
C ASP A 162 -14.79 -31.92 -24.98
N GLN A 163 -14.42 -30.70 -24.56
CA GLN A 163 -15.25 -29.87 -23.68
C GLN A 163 -15.40 -28.47 -24.27
N ARG A 164 -16.62 -28.16 -24.71
CA ARG A 164 -16.99 -26.83 -25.19
C ARG A 164 -17.22 -25.90 -23.99
N PHE A 165 -16.51 -24.78 -23.96
CA PHE A 165 -16.84 -23.69 -23.04
C PHE A 165 -18.22 -23.11 -23.37
N SER A 166 -19.19 -23.26 -22.46
CA SER A 166 -20.31 -22.34 -22.37
C SER A 166 -19.90 -21.13 -21.53
N PHE A 167 -20.31 -19.94 -21.97
CA PHE A 167 -20.15 -18.71 -21.20
C PHE A 167 -21.50 -18.39 -20.55
N ASP A 168 -21.75 -18.92 -19.36
CA ASP A 168 -22.88 -18.45 -18.54
C ASP A 168 -22.56 -18.55 -17.05
N SER A 169 -22.45 -17.38 -16.40
CA SER A 169 -22.18 -17.24 -14.97
C SER A 169 -23.44 -16.77 -14.26
N THR A 170 -24.33 -17.70 -13.93
CA THR A 170 -25.41 -17.44 -12.96
C THR A 170 -25.25 -18.34 -11.74
N LEU A 171 -24.97 -17.71 -10.60
CA LEU A 171 -25.04 -18.38 -9.30
C LEU A 171 -26.51 -18.59 -8.94
N SER A 172 -27.00 -19.81 -9.09
CA SER A 172 -28.31 -20.20 -8.56
C SER A 172 -28.21 -21.53 -7.83
N SER A 173 -28.78 -21.57 -6.63
CA SER A 173 -28.62 -22.67 -5.68
C SER A 173 -29.91 -23.47 -5.51
N LEU A 174 -29.74 -24.80 -5.38
CA LEU A 174 -30.69 -25.78 -4.81
C LEU A 174 -31.87 -26.28 -5.67
N SER A 175 -31.78 -27.58 -5.99
CA SER A 175 -32.69 -28.64 -5.50
C SER A 175 -33.60 -29.37 -6.51
N SER A 176 -33.50 -30.71 -6.44
CA SER A 176 -34.39 -31.73 -7.04
C SER A 176 -34.34 -31.81 -8.59
N LYS A 177 -34.62 -32.96 -9.23
CA LYS A 177 -35.26 -34.20 -8.76
C LYS A 177 -34.91 -35.40 -9.68
N ALA A 178 -34.67 -36.59 -9.12
CA ALA A 178 -34.67 -37.91 -9.80
C ALA A 178 -33.61 -38.14 -10.93
N GLN A 179 -33.21 -39.36 -11.33
CA GLN A 179 -33.19 -40.73 -10.73
C GLN A 179 -32.36 -41.63 -11.70
N VAL A 180 -32.06 -42.87 -11.29
CA VAL A 180 -31.56 -44.00 -12.12
C VAL A 180 -30.05 -44.05 -12.37
N ASP A 181 -29.41 -44.92 -11.58
CA ASP A 181 -28.44 -45.96 -11.94
C ASP A 181 -27.32 -45.69 -12.97
N GLY A 182 -26.08 -45.94 -12.52
CA GLY A 182 -25.27 -46.94 -13.22
C GLY A 182 -24.18 -46.49 -14.20
N GLU A 183 -23.19 -45.71 -13.74
CA GLU A 183 -21.77 -46.12 -13.85
C GLU A 183 -20.89 -45.29 -12.89
N SER A 184 -19.68 -45.76 -12.58
CA SER A 184 -18.90 -45.29 -11.42
C SER A 184 -17.46 -44.87 -11.72
N VAL A 185 -16.83 -44.22 -10.72
CA VAL A 185 -15.41 -43.81 -10.62
C VAL A 185 -15.02 -42.44 -11.19
N GLU A 186 -15.32 -42.08 -12.44
CA GLU A 186 -14.68 -40.88 -13.05
C GLU A 186 -15.01 -39.54 -12.36
N GLN A 187 -16.21 -39.40 -11.77
CA GLN A 187 -16.69 -38.11 -11.22
C GLN A 187 -15.94 -37.61 -9.97
N PHE A 188 -15.09 -38.44 -9.34
CA PHE A 188 -14.24 -38.00 -8.21
C PHE A 188 -13.02 -37.17 -8.63
N CYS A 189 -12.49 -37.36 -9.85
CA CYS A 189 -11.25 -36.69 -10.26
C CYS A 189 -11.42 -35.18 -10.45
N ASP A 190 -12.56 -34.73 -10.97
CA ASP A 190 -12.87 -33.31 -11.17
C ASP A 190 -13.06 -32.56 -9.82
N LEU A 191 -13.45 -33.28 -8.76
CA LEU A 191 -13.56 -32.73 -7.41
C LEU A 191 -12.18 -32.40 -6.82
N ASP A 192 -11.21 -33.30 -6.94
CA ASP A 192 -9.83 -33.07 -6.49
C ASP A 192 -9.18 -31.93 -7.29
N ASP A 193 -9.32 -31.94 -8.61
CA ASP A 193 -8.72 -30.91 -9.47
C ASP A 193 -9.40 -29.53 -9.26
N ARG A 194 -10.69 -29.48 -8.90
CA ARG A 194 -11.39 -28.27 -8.45
C ARG A 194 -10.89 -27.77 -7.09
N VAL A 195 -10.73 -28.66 -6.10
CA VAL A 195 -10.18 -28.30 -4.77
C VAL A 195 -8.75 -27.78 -4.88
N LYS A 196 -7.94 -28.39 -5.75
CA LYS A 196 -6.57 -28.01 -6.07
C LYS A 196 -6.49 -26.64 -6.77
N LYS A 197 -7.38 -26.35 -7.73
CA LYS A 197 -7.52 -25.01 -8.34
C LYS A 197 -7.90 -23.94 -7.30
N GLU A 198 -8.80 -24.27 -6.37
CA GLU A 198 -9.21 -23.37 -5.29
C GLU A 198 -8.09 -23.14 -4.26
N LEU A 199 -7.30 -24.16 -3.92
CA LEU A 199 -6.10 -24.02 -3.09
C LEU A 199 -5.06 -23.10 -3.76
N MET A 200 -4.76 -23.32 -5.05
CA MET A 200 -3.83 -22.45 -5.78
C MET A 200 -4.33 -20.99 -5.88
N ASN A 201 -5.64 -20.76 -5.99
CA ASN A 201 -6.22 -19.42 -5.90
C ASN A 201 -6.04 -18.81 -4.51
N ARG A 202 -6.26 -19.58 -3.44
CA ARG A 202 -6.06 -19.14 -2.05
C ARG A 202 -4.60 -18.80 -1.76
N ASP A 203 -3.66 -19.65 -2.16
CA ASP A 203 -2.22 -19.39 -1.99
C ASP A 203 -1.79 -18.11 -2.73
N ARG A 204 -2.31 -17.90 -3.94
CA ARG A 204 -2.07 -16.67 -4.72
C ARG A 204 -2.69 -15.42 -4.08
N VAL A 205 -3.87 -15.53 -3.47
CA VAL A 205 -4.48 -14.44 -2.69
C VAL A 205 -3.66 -14.15 -1.42
N ILE A 206 -3.14 -15.18 -0.75
CA ILE A 206 -2.25 -15.05 0.41
C ILE A 206 -0.95 -14.34 0.00
N GLU A 207 -0.31 -14.72 -1.12
CA GLU A 207 0.90 -14.06 -1.64
C GLU A 207 0.66 -12.57 -1.95
N ILE A 208 -0.47 -12.24 -2.60
CA ILE A 208 -0.87 -10.84 -2.88
C ILE A 208 -1.10 -10.05 -1.59
N LEU A 209 -1.71 -10.65 -0.56
CA LEU A 209 -1.93 -10.01 0.73
C LEU A 209 -0.63 -9.83 1.51
N GLN A 210 0.27 -10.81 1.51
CA GLN A 210 1.60 -10.74 2.14
C GLN A 210 2.43 -9.62 1.50
N ALA A 211 2.54 -9.57 0.17
CA ALA A 211 3.26 -8.50 -0.54
C ALA A 211 2.68 -7.10 -0.23
N ARG A 212 1.36 -7.00 -0.01
CA ARG A 212 0.69 -5.74 0.37
C ARG A 212 0.97 -5.34 1.83
N VAL A 213 1.08 -6.31 2.75
CA VAL A 213 1.50 -6.09 4.14
C VAL A 213 2.98 -5.68 4.23
N GLU A 214 3.86 -6.29 3.43
CA GLU A 214 5.27 -5.88 3.30
C GLU A 214 5.40 -4.44 2.81
N ALA A 215 4.66 -4.07 1.75
CA ALA A 215 4.64 -2.70 1.23
C ALA A 215 4.15 -1.68 2.28
N LEU A 216 3.03 -1.96 2.96
CA LEU A 216 2.54 -1.11 4.06
C LEU A 216 3.55 -0.99 5.21
N THR A 217 4.27 -2.06 5.53
CA THR A 217 5.32 -2.07 6.56
C THR A 217 6.51 -1.19 6.15
N ALA A 218 6.92 -1.26 4.87
CA ALA A 218 7.95 -0.40 4.33
C ALA A 218 7.55 1.09 4.34
N ASP A 219 6.29 1.41 4.00
CA ASP A 219 5.75 2.77 4.06
C ASP A 219 5.65 3.30 5.49
N VAL A 220 5.19 2.50 6.45
CA VAL A 220 5.18 2.89 7.88
C VAL A 220 6.61 3.14 8.39
N MET A 221 7.58 2.32 7.98
CA MET A 221 9.00 2.50 8.33
C MET A 221 9.62 3.70 7.60
N LYS A 222 9.11 4.09 6.43
CA LYS A 222 9.48 5.33 5.74
C LYS A 222 8.91 6.55 6.47
N VAL A 223 7.61 6.57 6.79
CA VAL A 223 6.97 7.66 7.53
C VAL A 223 7.62 7.86 8.91
N LYS A 224 8.00 6.78 9.61
CA LYS A 224 8.79 6.89 10.85
C LYS A 224 10.13 7.60 10.63
N ARG A 225 10.90 7.22 9.60
CA ARG A 225 12.17 7.87 9.25
C ARG A 225 12.00 9.33 8.83
N ASP A 226 10.98 9.62 8.03
CA ASP A 226 10.67 10.98 7.58
C ASP A 226 10.27 11.87 8.77
N ASN A 227 9.46 11.36 9.71
CA ASN A 227 9.11 12.07 10.95
C ASN A 227 10.33 12.30 11.86
N PHE A 228 11.20 11.32 12.04
CA PHE A 228 12.47 11.54 12.76
C PHE A 228 13.34 12.60 12.08
N ALA A 229 13.45 12.57 10.75
CA ALA A 229 14.18 13.58 9.97
C ALA A 229 13.51 14.97 9.92
N ILE A 230 12.24 15.08 10.32
CA ILE A 230 11.53 16.36 10.53
C ILE A 230 11.77 16.87 11.96
N LEU A 231 11.77 15.99 12.97
CA LEU A 231 12.05 16.34 14.36
C LEU A 231 13.52 16.74 14.59
N ASP A 232 14.46 16.03 13.94
CA ASP A 232 15.90 16.33 14.02
C ASP A 232 16.29 17.58 13.22
N LYS A 233 15.47 17.94 12.21
CA LYS A 233 15.44 19.29 11.63
C LYS A 233 14.76 20.25 12.61
N ASN A 234 15.44 20.51 13.73
CA ASN A 234 15.15 21.61 14.63
C ASN A 234 14.73 22.83 13.82
N PRO A 235 13.50 23.37 14.01
CA PRO A 235 13.12 24.59 13.34
C PRO A 235 14.16 25.65 13.70
N LYS A 236 14.55 26.49 12.73
CA LYS A 236 15.39 27.65 13.00
C LYS A 236 14.59 28.61 13.88
N GLN A 237 14.59 28.34 15.19
CA GLN A 237 14.02 29.23 16.20
C GLN A 237 14.61 30.61 15.93
N THR A 238 13.72 31.60 15.87
CA THR A 238 14.10 33.01 15.78
C THR A 238 15.18 33.26 16.81
N LYS A 239 16.38 33.64 16.35
CA LYS A 239 17.52 33.97 17.22
C LYS A 239 17.24 35.28 17.95
N PHE A 240 16.31 35.24 18.89
CA PHE A 240 16.23 36.20 19.97
C PHE A 240 17.51 35.99 20.77
N CYS A 241 18.46 36.90 20.57
CA CYS A 241 19.88 36.53 20.67
C CYS A 241 20.23 36.06 22.08
N GLU A 242 20.64 34.80 22.20
CA GLU A 242 21.22 34.25 23.43
C GLU A 242 22.43 35.08 23.88
N ALA A 243 23.19 35.61 22.92
CA ALA A 243 24.24 36.61 23.12
C ALA A 243 23.74 37.96 23.68
N ASP A 244 22.54 38.42 23.34
CA ASP A 244 21.95 39.64 23.91
C ASP A 244 21.54 39.41 25.37
N MET A 245 20.92 38.27 25.66
CA MET A 245 20.61 37.87 27.04
C MET A 245 21.89 37.72 27.89
N VAL A 246 22.96 37.12 27.35
CA VAL A 246 24.27 37.03 28.01
C VAL A 246 24.91 38.41 28.21
N ASN A 247 24.89 39.28 27.21
CA ASN A 247 25.40 40.66 27.33
C ASN A 247 24.64 41.44 28.40
N ARG A 248 23.31 41.30 28.45
CA ARG A 248 22.46 41.98 29.43
C ARG A 248 22.66 41.44 30.86
N LEU A 249 22.86 40.14 31.01
CA LEU A 249 23.27 39.54 32.30
C LEU A 249 24.66 39.99 32.74
N LYS A 250 25.61 40.12 31.80
CA LYS A 250 26.96 40.67 32.07
C LYS A 250 26.90 42.13 32.54
N PHE A 251 26.09 42.96 31.89
CA PHE A 251 25.84 44.35 32.31
C PHE A 251 25.23 44.45 33.71
N TYR A 252 24.26 43.59 34.06
CA TYR A 252 23.72 43.57 35.42
C TYR A 252 24.77 43.15 36.45
N LYS A 253 25.60 42.13 36.16
CA LYS A 253 26.71 41.75 37.04
C LYS A 253 27.69 42.91 37.24
N GLU A 254 28.13 43.56 36.17
CA GLU A 254 29.09 44.66 36.24
C GLU A 254 28.58 45.85 37.06
N ASN A 255 27.26 46.11 37.05
CA ASN A 255 26.64 47.09 37.96
C ASN A 255 26.59 46.59 39.42
N THR A 256 26.33 45.31 39.69
CA THR A 256 26.38 44.75 41.05
C THR A 256 27.80 44.80 41.62
N ASP A 257 28.81 44.38 40.84
CA ASP A 257 30.23 44.43 41.20
C ASP A 257 30.72 45.88 41.44
N ALA A 258 30.10 46.87 40.79
CA ALA A 258 30.36 48.30 41.01
C ALA A 258 29.66 48.84 42.28
N LEU A 259 28.41 48.46 42.53
CA LEU A 259 27.67 48.83 43.73
C LEU A 259 28.36 48.30 45.01
N GLU A 260 28.86 47.06 44.98
CA GLU A 260 29.62 46.47 46.08
C GLU A 260 30.88 47.27 46.42
N LYS A 261 31.59 47.78 45.40
CA LYS A 261 32.77 48.65 45.60
C LYS A 261 32.40 49.99 46.20
N ASN A 262 31.30 50.60 45.76
CA ASN A 262 30.82 51.87 46.31
C ASN A 262 30.39 51.72 47.78
N LEU A 263 29.75 50.60 48.15
CA LEU A 263 29.42 50.29 49.54
C LEU A 263 30.69 50.13 50.38
N LYS A 264 31.69 49.36 49.91
CA LYS A 264 32.98 49.21 50.60
C LYS A 264 33.76 50.52 50.74
N GLN A 265 33.64 51.44 49.79
CA GLN A 265 34.21 52.79 49.91
C GLN A 265 33.43 53.65 50.92
N MET A 266 32.11 53.51 51.00
CA MET A 266 31.28 54.17 52.00
C MET A 266 31.58 53.65 53.41
N ASP A 267 31.71 52.34 53.60
CA ASP A 267 32.10 51.72 54.88
C ASP A 267 33.49 52.20 55.33
N ALA A 268 34.46 52.25 54.41
CA ALA A 268 35.80 52.78 54.69
C ALA A 268 35.76 54.28 55.06
N ALA A 269 34.93 55.09 54.40
CA ALA A 269 34.72 56.49 54.75
C ALA A 269 34.04 56.66 56.12
N LEU A 270 33.09 55.77 56.46
CA LEU A 270 32.44 55.74 57.78
C LEU A 270 33.43 55.35 58.88
N GLU A 271 34.38 54.45 58.63
CA GLU A 271 35.45 54.15 59.60
C GLU A 271 36.46 55.30 59.74
N VAL A 272 36.80 56.03 58.66
CA VAL A 272 37.59 57.27 58.78
C VAL A 272 36.84 58.30 59.64
N ILE A 273 35.54 58.49 59.40
CA ILE A 273 34.69 59.39 60.22
C ILE A 273 34.61 58.93 61.68
N ARG A 274 34.54 57.61 61.95
CA ARG A 274 34.61 57.05 63.32
C ARG A 274 35.96 57.33 63.99
N MET A 275 37.06 57.21 63.26
CA MET A 275 38.39 57.56 63.76
C MET A 275 38.54 59.06 64.03
N GLU A 276 38.01 59.94 63.16
CA GLU A 276 38.06 61.40 63.31
C GLU A 276 37.15 61.92 64.43
N LEU A 277 35.99 61.31 64.66
CA LEU A 277 35.10 61.63 65.80
C LEU A 277 35.61 61.08 67.14
N GLY A 278 36.43 60.03 67.10
CA GLY A 278 37.07 59.41 68.26
C GLY A 278 36.13 58.65 69.21
N PRO A 279 36.66 57.99 70.25
CA PRO A 279 35.87 57.14 71.15
C PRO A 279 34.90 57.87 72.11
N ALA A 280 34.74 59.19 71.98
CA ALA A 280 34.24 60.05 73.05
C ALA A 280 32.69 60.09 73.22
N LEU A 281 31.93 59.30 72.45
CA LEU A 281 30.45 59.39 72.41
C LEU A 281 29.69 58.09 72.71
N THR A 282 30.38 56.97 72.94
CA THR A 282 29.75 55.73 73.43
C THR A 282 30.09 55.51 74.90
N GLY A 283 29.42 56.26 75.77
CA GLY A 283 29.62 56.17 77.23
C GLY A 283 28.82 55.00 77.84
N GLU A 284 29.52 53.95 78.24
CA GLU A 284 29.07 53.02 79.30
C GLU A 284 30.05 53.08 80.49
N VAL A 285 29.66 52.49 81.62
CA VAL A 285 30.00 53.00 82.97
C VAL A 285 30.73 51.98 83.85
N GLN A 286 31.49 52.52 84.81
CA GLN A 286 32.01 51.95 86.08
C GLN A 286 33.43 51.33 86.14
N GLU A 287 34.21 51.90 87.09
CA GLU A 287 35.19 51.28 88.02
C GLU A 287 36.41 50.49 87.47
N SER A 288 37.64 50.62 88.01
CA SER A 288 38.21 51.61 88.97
C SER A 288 39.76 51.55 89.01
N ILE A 289 40.41 52.66 89.43
CA ILE A 289 41.76 52.77 90.07
C ILE A 289 43.03 52.28 89.30
N GLY A 290 44.05 53.17 89.20
CA GLY A 290 45.46 52.84 88.87
C GLY A 290 45.95 53.41 87.52
N CYS A 291 46.72 54.51 87.39
CA CYS A 291 48.04 54.83 87.97
C CYS A 291 49.16 53.91 87.40
N ASN A 292 49.74 54.17 86.22
CA ASN A 292 50.96 54.99 85.96
C ASN A 292 51.44 54.74 84.48
N THR A 293 52.32 55.47 83.76
CA THR A 293 53.12 56.72 83.92
C THR A 293 53.66 57.17 82.52
N TYR A 294 54.31 58.35 82.43
CA TYR A 294 55.24 58.82 81.35
C TYR A 294 54.62 59.29 80.00
N ALA A 295 55.08 60.36 79.35
CA ALA A 295 56.09 61.40 79.68
C ALA A 295 55.90 62.70 78.83
N ALA A 296 56.81 63.69 79.02
CA ALA A 296 56.96 64.99 78.33
C ALA A 296 56.00 66.13 78.76
N SER A 297 56.42 67.40 78.97
CA SER A 297 57.78 68.00 79.07
C SER A 297 57.72 69.42 79.70
N ASN A 298 58.80 69.84 80.39
CA ASN A 298 59.18 71.25 80.73
C ASN A 298 58.21 72.04 81.68
N GLU A 299 58.51 73.10 82.43
CA GLU A 299 59.69 73.90 82.90
C GLU A 299 59.19 74.91 84.00
N LEU A 300 59.91 75.73 84.80
CA LEU A 300 61.32 75.93 85.20
C LEU A 300 61.42 76.97 86.37
N ASN A 301 62.24 76.75 87.42
CA ASN A 301 62.70 77.72 88.48
C ASN A 301 61.59 78.35 89.42
N LYS A 302 61.79 79.02 90.59
CA LYS A 302 62.79 79.31 91.69
C LYS A 302 62.03 80.14 92.80
N THR A 303 62.43 80.63 93.99
CA THR A 303 63.56 80.71 94.99
C THR A 303 63.01 81.45 96.27
N THR A 304 63.62 81.67 97.46
CA THR A 304 64.60 81.00 98.38
C THR A 304 64.90 81.97 99.57
N GLU A 305 65.17 81.48 100.81
CA GLU A 305 65.82 82.20 101.97
C GLU A 305 65.07 83.39 102.66
N ASP A 306 65.36 83.86 103.91
CA ASP A 306 65.95 83.22 105.11
C ASP A 306 65.65 83.91 106.50
N ILE A 307 65.62 83.09 107.57
CA ILE A 307 66.19 83.18 108.95
C ILE A 307 66.38 84.51 109.79
N ARG A 308 65.80 84.52 111.03
CA ARG A 308 66.33 84.88 112.40
C ARG A 308 66.03 86.18 113.21
N ARG A 309 66.12 85.98 114.56
CA ARG A 309 66.45 86.88 115.72
C ARG A 309 65.37 87.83 116.29
N SER A 310 65.46 88.35 117.53
CA SER A 310 65.61 87.71 118.88
C SER A 310 65.69 88.77 120.03
N SER A 311 64.92 88.58 121.11
CA SER A 311 65.12 89.00 122.53
C SER A 311 65.90 90.28 122.93
N SER A 312 65.36 91.05 123.89
CA SER A 312 66.08 92.06 124.70
C SER A 312 65.73 91.96 126.21
N ALA A 313 66.55 92.53 127.11
CA ALA A 313 66.52 92.24 128.55
C ALA A 313 67.03 93.41 129.45
N SER A 314 67.29 93.12 130.75
CA SER A 314 67.76 94.00 131.85
C SER A 314 66.65 94.82 132.57
N LYS A 315 66.77 95.23 133.85
CA LYS A 315 67.94 95.36 134.76
C LYS A 315 67.56 95.03 136.22
N GLN A 316 68.40 94.32 136.99
CA GLN A 316 68.54 94.39 138.47
C GLN A 316 69.63 93.40 138.96
N GLY A 317 70.91 93.77 138.88
CA GLY A 317 72.03 92.82 139.05
C GLY A 317 72.48 92.55 140.50
N ASP A 318 72.63 93.59 141.32
CA ASP A 318 73.48 93.49 142.53
C ASP A 318 72.80 92.84 143.75
N ASP A 319 71.47 92.92 143.86
CA ASP A 319 70.71 92.19 144.89
C ASP A 319 70.50 90.72 144.53
N GLN A 320 70.42 90.39 143.23
CA GLN A 320 70.30 89.01 142.75
C GLN A 320 71.49 88.15 143.20
N TYR A 321 72.71 88.70 143.22
CA TYR A 321 73.91 87.97 143.64
C TYR A 321 73.83 87.43 145.08
N LYS A 322 73.26 88.22 146.02
CA LYS A 322 73.08 87.79 147.42
C LYS A 322 71.97 86.75 147.60
N ILE A 323 70.97 86.76 146.73
CA ILE A 323 69.92 85.73 146.67
C ILE A 323 70.50 84.44 146.08
N LEU A 324 71.21 84.53 144.95
CA LEU A 324 71.87 83.40 144.29
C LEU A 324 72.79 82.64 145.23
N MET A 325 73.60 83.31 146.05
CA MET A 325 74.48 82.61 147.01
C MET A 325 73.72 81.83 148.09
N LYS A 326 72.51 82.25 148.49
CA LYS A 326 71.63 81.48 149.39
C LYS A 326 70.89 80.36 148.66
N GLU A 327 70.47 80.58 147.43
CA GLU A 327 69.89 79.52 146.59
C GLU A 327 70.91 78.45 146.23
N TYR A 328 72.15 78.81 145.94
CA TYR A 328 73.23 77.88 145.63
C TYR A 328 73.53 76.95 146.81
N ALA A 329 73.56 77.48 148.04
CA ALA A 329 73.67 76.66 149.25
C ALA A 329 72.48 75.67 149.39
N LYS A 330 71.25 76.14 149.18
CA LYS A 330 70.05 75.26 149.17
C LYS A 330 70.11 74.19 148.07
N LYS A 331 70.52 74.56 146.86
CA LYS A 331 70.59 73.67 145.70
C LYS A 331 71.69 72.64 145.85
N ASN A 332 72.81 72.97 146.48
CA ASN A 332 73.87 72.03 146.84
C ASN A 332 73.35 70.93 147.81
N ASP A 333 72.54 71.30 148.80
CA ASP A 333 71.89 70.34 149.72
C ASP A 333 70.79 69.51 149.04
N GLU A 334 70.05 70.08 148.07
CA GLU A 334 69.10 69.32 147.24
C GLU A 334 69.83 68.34 146.30
N CYS A 335 70.93 68.75 145.68
CA CYS A 335 71.75 67.89 144.84
C CYS A 335 72.28 66.68 145.62
N LYS A 336 72.83 66.86 146.83
CA LYS A 336 73.23 65.72 147.69
C LYS A 336 72.08 64.75 147.94
N LYS A 337 70.89 65.25 148.28
CA LYS A 337 69.69 64.42 148.52
C LYS A 337 69.17 63.71 147.27
N LEU A 338 69.45 64.25 146.08
CA LEU A 338 69.17 63.58 144.80
C LEU A 338 70.22 62.50 144.49
N THR A 339 71.50 62.74 144.75
CA THR A 339 72.56 61.74 144.61
C THR A 339 72.34 60.54 145.54
N ASP A 340 71.99 60.78 146.81
CA ASP A 340 71.67 59.72 147.79
C ASP A 340 70.41 58.91 147.41
N ARG A 341 69.48 59.51 146.64
CA ARG A 341 68.31 58.82 146.09
C ARG A 341 68.67 57.98 144.87
N LEU A 342 69.44 58.52 143.93
CA LEU A 342 69.92 57.80 142.75
C LEU A 342 70.76 56.56 143.14
N ALA A 343 71.67 56.72 144.10
CA ALA A 343 72.46 55.62 144.64
C ALA A 343 71.60 54.51 145.31
N LYS A 344 70.39 54.83 145.79
CA LYS A 344 69.45 53.87 146.38
C LYS A 344 68.42 53.29 145.39
N SER A 345 68.23 53.91 144.21
CA SER A 345 67.38 53.36 143.15
C SER A 345 68.12 52.38 142.23
N CYS A 346 69.45 52.49 142.13
CA CYS A 346 70.26 51.69 141.21
C CYS A 346 70.77 50.36 141.80
N SER A 347 69.90 49.61 142.49
CA SER A 347 70.16 48.19 142.84
C SER A 347 69.94 47.28 141.62
N CYS A 348 70.64 47.59 140.53
CA CYS A 348 70.66 46.81 139.30
C CYS A 348 71.55 45.57 139.48
N ARG A 349 71.29 44.50 138.72
CA ARG A 349 72.23 43.37 138.61
C ARG A 349 73.44 43.79 137.78
N ASN A 350 74.53 43.03 137.89
CA ASN A 350 75.84 43.36 137.34
C ASN A 350 75.97 43.08 135.83
N ASP A 351 74.98 43.50 135.05
CA ASP A 351 75.02 43.49 133.58
C ASP A 351 75.58 44.85 133.15
N THR A 352 76.71 44.90 132.43
CA THR A 352 77.33 46.18 132.06
C THR A 352 76.49 46.87 130.97
N PRO A 353 76.47 48.22 130.91
CA PRO A 353 75.69 48.93 129.89
C PRO A 353 76.09 48.55 128.46
N GLU A 354 77.36 48.20 128.27
CA GLU A 354 77.94 47.71 127.01
C GLU A 354 77.30 46.37 126.57
N GLN A 355 76.99 45.46 127.50
CA GLN A 355 76.32 44.17 127.18
C GLN A 355 74.86 44.38 126.80
N LEU A 356 74.17 45.31 127.47
CA LEU A 356 72.80 45.71 127.12
C LEU A 356 72.73 46.36 125.73
N GLU A 357 73.73 47.15 125.35
CA GLU A 357 73.86 47.70 123.99
C GLU A 357 74.20 46.60 122.97
N GLU A 358 75.12 45.69 123.29
CA GLU A 358 75.49 44.55 122.44
C GLU A 358 74.29 43.65 122.13
N ASP A 359 73.47 43.31 123.12
CA ASP A 359 72.28 42.45 122.92
C ASP A 359 71.14 43.16 122.19
N VAL A 360 70.98 44.49 122.37
CA VAL A 360 70.07 45.30 121.55
C VAL A 360 70.53 45.34 120.09
N LEU A 361 71.83 45.49 119.84
CA LEU A 361 72.41 45.46 118.49
C LEU A 361 72.29 44.06 117.86
N LYS A 362 72.60 42.98 118.59
CA LYS A 362 72.37 41.59 118.11
C LYS A 362 70.92 41.36 117.73
N LYS A 363 69.97 41.75 118.60
CA LYS A 363 68.54 41.65 118.30
C LYS A 363 68.19 42.43 117.04
N ARG A 364 68.70 43.66 116.89
CA ARG A 364 68.45 44.47 115.70
C ARG A 364 69.07 43.89 114.43
N CYS A 365 70.24 43.25 114.52
CA CYS A 365 70.83 42.50 113.42
C CYS A 365 70.01 41.24 113.06
N SER A 366 69.46 40.51 114.05
CA SER A 366 68.52 39.42 113.79
C SER A 366 67.28 39.94 113.06
N GLU A 367 66.60 40.95 113.59
CA GLU A 367 65.42 41.56 112.96
C GLU A 367 65.68 41.98 111.50
N LEU A 368 66.87 42.49 111.19
CA LEU A 368 67.25 42.88 109.84
C LEU A 368 67.57 41.68 108.92
N LEU A 369 68.07 40.56 109.46
CA LEU A 369 68.27 39.31 108.73
C LEU A 369 66.94 38.59 108.50
N ASP A 370 66.05 38.57 109.50
CA ASP A 370 64.71 38.00 109.42
C ASP A 370 63.91 38.74 108.32
N ILE A 371 63.90 40.08 108.34
CA ILE A 371 63.29 40.92 107.29
C ILE A 371 63.96 40.70 105.91
N GLN A 372 65.28 40.44 105.86
CA GLN A 372 65.96 40.12 104.61
C GLN A 372 65.50 38.77 104.04
N GLU A 373 65.28 37.76 104.89
CA GLU A 373 64.74 36.46 104.48
C GLU A 373 63.27 36.59 104.03
N GLU A 374 62.43 37.35 104.75
CA GLU A 374 61.06 37.68 104.32
C GLU A 374 61.04 38.33 102.92
N PHE A 375 61.93 39.30 102.65
CA PHE A 375 62.03 39.91 101.32
C PHE A 375 62.54 38.92 100.26
N GLN A 376 63.45 38.00 100.58
CA GLN A 376 63.90 36.97 99.64
C GLN A 376 62.77 35.96 99.31
N ILE A 377 61.96 35.59 100.29
CA ILE A 377 60.76 34.76 100.10
C ILE A 377 59.76 35.51 99.20
N LEU A 378 59.43 36.77 99.52
CA LEU A 378 58.49 37.58 98.74
C LEU A 378 58.93 37.78 97.27
N ILE A 379 60.22 38.05 97.03
CA ILE A 379 60.78 38.16 95.68
C ILE A 379 60.65 36.84 94.93
N LYS A 380 60.87 35.70 95.61
CA LYS A 380 60.70 34.38 95.01
C LYS A 380 59.23 34.09 94.70
N GLU A 381 58.30 34.34 95.62
CA GLU A 381 56.86 34.16 95.40
C GLU A 381 56.34 35.01 94.24
N GLN A 382 56.81 36.25 94.11
CA GLN A 382 56.50 37.11 92.96
C GLN A 382 57.08 36.54 91.65
N GLY A 383 58.29 35.98 91.68
CA GLY A 383 58.89 35.28 90.54
C GLY A 383 58.11 34.04 90.11
N ASP A 384 57.74 33.19 91.07
CA ASP A 384 56.96 31.96 90.85
C ASP A 384 55.55 32.31 90.31
N GLN A 385 54.90 33.37 90.83
CA GLN A 385 53.64 33.89 90.29
C GLN A 385 53.79 34.40 88.85
N LEU A 386 54.83 35.19 88.55
CA LEU A 386 55.07 35.72 87.20
C LEU A 386 55.30 34.61 86.17
N GLU A 387 56.04 33.55 86.51
CA GLU A 387 56.24 32.41 85.61
C GLU A 387 54.98 31.54 85.49
N GLU A 388 54.13 31.46 86.53
CA GLU A 388 52.81 30.83 86.42
C GLU A 388 51.87 31.63 85.50
N TYR A 389 51.83 32.97 85.62
CA TYR A 389 51.08 33.84 84.71
C TYR A 389 51.58 33.73 83.27
N ARG A 390 52.91 33.68 83.07
CA ARG A 390 53.53 33.47 81.75
C ARG A 390 53.16 32.10 81.17
N SER A 391 53.18 31.04 81.99
CA SER A 391 52.77 29.69 81.59
C SER A 391 51.29 29.62 81.21
N LYS A 392 50.42 30.28 81.99
CA LYS A 392 48.98 30.44 81.69
C LYS A 392 48.77 31.20 80.37
N TYR A 393 49.52 32.29 80.15
CA TYR A 393 49.46 33.09 78.92
C TYR A 393 49.89 32.26 77.70
N LEU A 394 51.03 31.59 77.74
CA LEU A 394 51.51 30.75 76.65
C LEU A 394 50.55 29.59 76.34
N SER A 395 49.99 28.94 77.36
CA SER A 395 48.97 27.90 77.20
C SER A 395 47.66 28.43 76.59
N ALA A 396 47.27 29.67 76.91
CA ALA A 396 46.11 30.31 76.30
C ALA A 396 46.38 30.71 74.84
N GLN A 397 47.56 31.27 74.56
CA GLN A 397 48.00 31.65 73.22
C GLN A 397 48.06 30.43 72.28
N GLN A 398 48.62 29.30 72.74
CA GLN A 398 48.61 28.05 72.00
C GLN A 398 47.18 27.61 71.65
N ARG A 399 46.27 27.60 72.62
CA ARG A 399 44.86 27.22 72.40
C ARG A 399 44.13 28.14 71.42
N VAL A 400 44.45 29.44 71.39
CA VAL A 400 43.89 30.38 70.42
C VAL A 400 44.38 30.07 68.99
N GLU A 401 45.65 29.77 68.80
CA GLU A 401 46.17 29.38 67.47
C GLU A 401 45.67 27.99 67.03
N GLU A 402 45.50 27.04 67.95
CA GLU A 402 44.86 25.73 67.67
C GLU A 402 43.40 25.90 67.23
N GLN A 403 42.60 26.69 67.96
CA GLN A 403 41.21 27.00 67.60
C GLN A 403 41.10 27.77 66.27
N LYS A 404 42.05 28.66 65.98
CA LYS A 404 42.14 29.41 64.72
C LYS A 404 42.40 28.50 63.53
N LEU A 405 43.29 27.51 63.66
CA LEU A 405 43.51 26.48 62.64
C LEU A 405 42.28 25.57 62.45
N GLU A 406 41.55 25.24 63.54
CA GLU A 406 40.30 24.49 63.45
C GLU A 406 39.18 25.29 62.77
N MET A 407 39.04 26.58 63.08
CA MET A 407 38.12 27.48 62.39
C MET A 407 38.46 27.63 60.91
N GLU A 408 39.75 27.76 60.54
CA GLU A 408 40.17 27.83 59.13
C GLU A 408 39.83 26.53 58.39
N LYS A 409 40.11 25.37 58.99
CA LYS A 409 39.73 24.05 58.45
C LYS A 409 38.22 23.93 58.26
N MET A 410 37.41 24.37 59.23
CA MET A 410 35.95 24.39 59.14
C MET A 410 35.45 25.33 58.03
N ASN A 411 36.05 26.52 57.90
CA ASN A 411 35.73 27.47 56.83
C ASN A 411 36.04 26.92 55.43
N VAL A 412 37.14 26.18 55.27
CA VAL A 412 37.46 25.47 54.01
C VAL A 412 36.43 24.37 53.72
N THR A 413 35.99 23.60 54.71
CA THR A 413 34.92 22.61 54.50
C THR A 413 33.57 23.25 54.17
N ASN A 414 33.22 24.37 54.81
CA ASN A 414 31.96 25.08 54.55
C ASN A 414 31.92 25.63 53.11
N ARG A 415 32.98 26.31 52.65
CA ARG A 415 33.09 26.77 51.25
C ARG A 415 32.92 25.63 50.24
N ARG A 416 33.54 24.47 50.49
CA ARG A 416 33.39 23.29 49.63
C ARG A 416 31.96 22.73 49.61
N ILE A 417 31.26 22.78 50.75
CA ILE A 417 29.85 22.37 50.85
C ILE A 417 28.95 23.38 50.11
N GLU A 418 29.21 24.69 50.26
CA GLU A 418 28.52 25.75 49.52
C GLU A 418 28.71 25.61 48.00
N GLU A 419 29.93 25.36 47.53
CA GLU A 419 30.24 25.06 46.13
C GLU A 419 29.44 23.84 45.62
N GLN A 420 29.43 22.74 46.38
CA GLN A 420 28.69 21.53 46.03
C GLN A 420 27.17 21.78 45.98
N ILE A 421 26.60 22.50 46.96
CA ILE A 421 25.18 22.88 46.99
C ILE A 421 24.85 23.74 45.77
N ASN A 422 25.67 24.74 45.45
CA ASN A 422 25.47 25.60 44.28
C ASN A 422 25.50 24.79 42.96
N VAL A 423 26.41 23.83 42.82
CA VAL A 423 26.48 22.94 41.64
C VAL A 423 25.21 22.07 41.52
N GLU A 424 24.71 21.49 42.61
CA GLU A 424 23.46 20.72 42.58
C GLU A 424 22.23 21.60 42.31
N VAL A 425 22.16 22.81 42.87
CA VAL A 425 21.09 23.78 42.58
C VAL A 425 21.05 24.15 41.09
N GLN A 426 22.20 24.42 40.46
CA GLN A 426 22.23 24.65 39.01
C GLN A 426 21.85 23.38 38.23
N ARG A 427 22.31 22.19 38.63
CA ARG A 427 21.93 20.92 37.97
C ARG A 427 20.43 20.64 38.05
N ILE A 428 19.80 20.92 39.19
CA ILE A 428 18.35 20.82 39.41
C ILE A 428 17.62 21.85 38.52
N LYS A 429 18.09 23.10 38.50
CA LYS A 429 17.55 24.16 37.64
C LYS A 429 17.59 23.78 36.16
N THR A 430 18.70 23.26 35.65
CA THR A 430 18.81 22.78 34.26
C THR A 430 17.80 21.66 33.98
N LYS A 431 17.68 20.65 34.87
CA LYS A 431 16.68 19.57 34.73
C LYS A 431 15.24 20.10 34.67
N PHE A 432 14.89 21.10 35.48
CA PHE A 432 13.57 21.74 35.44
C PHE A 432 13.37 22.54 34.15
N GLN A 433 14.37 23.30 33.69
CA GLN A 433 14.31 24.04 32.43
C GLN A 433 14.18 23.10 31.23
N ASP A 434 14.90 21.99 31.21
CA ASP A 434 14.75 20.93 30.21
C ASP A 434 13.36 20.30 30.24
N LYS A 435 12.81 20.03 31.42
CA LYS A 435 11.47 19.43 31.52
C LYS A 435 10.37 20.42 31.11
N LEU A 436 10.50 21.70 31.44
CA LEU A 436 9.63 22.76 30.94
C LEU A 436 9.72 22.89 29.42
N ARG A 437 10.93 22.86 28.84
CA ARG A 437 11.16 22.86 27.39
C ARG A 437 10.52 21.65 26.70
N GLN A 438 10.58 20.46 27.29
CA GLN A 438 9.88 19.26 26.81
C GLN A 438 8.35 19.38 26.91
N LEU A 439 7.81 20.06 27.93
CA LEU A 439 6.36 20.20 28.14
C LEU A 439 5.72 21.34 27.32
N THR A 440 6.48 22.39 27.02
CA THR A 440 6.06 23.58 26.25
C THR A 440 5.31 23.29 24.94
N PRO A 441 5.69 22.31 24.08
CA PRO A 441 4.97 22.06 22.82
C PRO A 441 3.64 21.31 22.95
N PHE A 442 3.35 20.63 24.07
CA PHE A 442 2.18 19.75 24.18
C PHE A 442 0.82 20.45 23.98
N PRO A 443 0.56 21.65 24.53
CA PRO A 443 -0.71 22.34 24.27
C PRO A 443 -0.96 22.60 22.79
N ARG A 444 0.05 23.05 22.04
CA ARG A 444 -0.06 23.29 20.59
C ARG A 444 -0.22 22.00 19.78
N LEU A 445 0.37 20.90 20.24
CA LEU A 445 0.20 19.59 19.62
C LEU A 445 -1.21 19.03 19.86
N LEU A 446 -1.78 19.29 21.04
CA LEU A 446 -3.17 18.98 21.37
C LEU A 446 -4.14 19.83 20.52
N GLU A 447 -3.96 21.16 20.48
CA GLU A 447 -4.73 22.07 19.62
C GLU A 447 -4.73 21.61 18.14
N ALA A 448 -3.58 21.18 17.61
CA ALA A 448 -3.44 20.71 16.24
C ALA A 448 -4.13 19.36 15.98
N GLU A 449 -4.11 18.42 16.93
CA GLU A 449 -4.85 17.16 16.82
C GLU A 449 -6.36 17.36 17.06
N GLU A 450 -6.77 18.30 17.91
CA GLU A 450 -8.18 18.69 18.08
C GLU A 450 -8.75 19.33 16.80
N GLU A 451 -8.02 20.26 16.18
CA GLU A 451 -8.41 20.87 14.90
C GLU A 451 -8.52 19.82 13.78
N LYS A 452 -7.60 18.86 13.74
CA LYS A 452 -7.59 17.72 12.81
C LYS A 452 -8.75 16.75 13.08
N VAL A 453 -9.08 16.46 14.33
CA VAL A 453 -10.27 15.68 14.72
C VAL A 453 -11.56 16.41 14.35
N SER A 454 -11.62 17.73 14.47
CA SER A 454 -12.76 18.53 14.00
C SER A 454 -12.93 18.40 12.49
N LYS A 455 -11.88 18.64 11.70
CA LYS A 455 -11.90 18.50 10.24
C LYS A 455 -12.32 17.10 9.78
N LEU A 456 -11.92 16.06 10.51
CA LEU A 456 -12.34 14.67 10.24
C LEU A 456 -13.82 14.42 10.58
N LYS A 457 -14.36 15.03 11.65
CA LYS A 457 -15.81 14.99 11.95
C LYS A 457 -16.60 15.67 10.84
N ASP A 458 -16.23 16.90 10.46
CA ASP A 458 -16.89 17.67 9.40
C ASP A 458 -16.89 16.94 8.05
N SER A 459 -15.79 16.22 7.76
CA SER A 459 -15.67 15.40 6.55
C SER A 459 -16.54 14.14 6.61
N ASN A 460 -16.59 13.46 7.77
CA ASN A 460 -17.43 12.27 7.96
C ASN A 460 -18.92 12.62 7.92
N GLU A 461 -19.34 13.76 8.45
CA GLU A 461 -20.73 14.21 8.41
C GLU A 461 -21.19 14.46 6.96
N LYS A 462 -20.36 15.12 6.13
CA LYS A 462 -20.62 15.31 4.69
C LYS A 462 -20.73 13.99 3.94
N LEU A 463 -19.81 13.04 4.17
CA LEU A 463 -19.88 11.71 3.57
C LEU A 463 -21.13 10.93 4.01
N LEU A 464 -21.57 11.09 5.27
CA LEU A 464 -22.82 10.51 5.76
C LEU A 464 -24.06 11.18 5.14
N GLU A 465 -24.03 12.47 4.82
CA GLU A 465 -25.09 13.11 4.04
C GLU A 465 -25.12 12.61 2.58
N GLU A 466 -23.97 12.52 1.93
CA GLU A 466 -23.85 12.02 0.55
C GLU A 466 -24.33 10.57 0.44
N LEU A 467 -23.96 9.71 1.39
CA LEU A 467 -24.47 8.36 1.50
C LEU A 467 -26.00 8.33 1.72
N LYS A 468 -26.56 9.22 2.55
CA LYS A 468 -28.01 9.36 2.74
C LYS A 468 -28.74 9.88 1.50
N LYS A 469 -28.09 10.70 0.66
CA LYS A 469 -28.63 11.18 -0.63
C LYS A 469 -28.64 10.02 -1.64
N SER A 470 -27.50 9.36 -1.84
CA SER A 470 -27.36 8.19 -2.72
C SER A 470 -28.31 7.04 -2.34
N ALA A 471 -28.49 6.75 -1.05
CA ALA A 471 -29.46 5.72 -0.61
C ALA A 471 -30.92 6.06 -0.94
N LYS A 472 -31.30 7.34 -0.94
CA LYS A 472 -32.64 7.79 -1.39
C LYS A 472 -32.77 7.70 -2.91
N GLU A 473 -31.72 8.04 -3.65
CA GLU A 473 -31.67 7.94 -5.11
C GLU A 473 -31.80 6.48 -5.55
N ILE A 474 -31.01 5.56 -4.97
CA ILE A 474 -31.10 4.10 -5.18
C ILE A 474 -32.52 3.63 -4.92
N LYS A 475 -33.11 3.94 -3.76
CA LYS A 475 -34.49 3.55 -3.46
C LYS A 475 -35.50 4.09 -4.50
N SER A 476 -35.35 5.34 -4.94
CA SER A 476 -36.22 5.90 -5.97
C SER A 476 -36.07 5.23 -7.34
N LEU A 477 -34.90 4.63 -7.63
CA LEU A 477 -34.66 3.83 -8.82
C LEU A 477 -35.21 2.40 -8.67
N GLU A 478 -35.12 1.80 -7.48
CA GLU A 478 -35.77 0.52 -7.14
C GLU A 478 -37.29 0.63 -7.24
N ASP A 479 -37.90 1.67 -6.63
CA ASP A 479 -39.33 1.96 -6.72
C ASP A 479 -39.76 2.16 -8.18
N ARG A 480 -38.96 2.86 -9.01
CA ARG A 480 -39.23 3.04 -10.45
C ARG A 480 -39.10 1.75 -11.25
N LEU A 481 -38.08 0.93 -10.97
CA LEU A 481 -37.86 -0.37 -11.62
C LEU A 481 -39.01 -1.34 -11.30
N HIS A 482 -39.44 -1.39 -10.04
CA HIS A 482 -40.57 -2.21 -9.60
C HIS A 482 -41.88 -1.80 -10.29
N ASN A 483 -42.16 -0.50 -10.36
CA ASN A 483 -43.33 0.03 -11.08
C ASN A 483 -43.27 -0.26 -12.59
N ALA A 484 -42.09 -0.20 -13.21
CA ALA A 484 -41.91 -0.55 -14.62
C ALA A 484 -42.18 -2.05 -14.87
N HIS A 485 -41.64 -2.94 -14.03
CA HIS A 485 -41.94 -4.38 -14.11
C HIS A 485 -43.41 -4.69 -13.84
N ALA A 486 -44.06 -3.99 -12.91
CA ALA A 486 -45.50 -4.16 -12.65
C ALA A 486 -46.35 -3.77 -13.87
N SER A 487 -46.03 -2.65 -14.54
CA SER A 487 -46.70 -2.25 -15.79
C SER A 487 -46.46 -3.26 -16.90
N GLN A 488 -45.20 -3.68 -17.09
CA GLN A 488 -44.81 -4.63 -18.14
C GLN A 488 -45.47 -6.00 -17.93
N ASN A 489 -45.54 -6.51 -16.70
CA ASN A 489 -46.27 -7.74 -16.40
C ASN A 489 -47.76 -7.59 -16.67
N ALA A 490 -48.39 -6.47 -16.29
CA ALA A 490 -49.81 -6.22 -16.58
C ALA A 490 -50.10 -6.03 -18.09
N GLU A 491 -49.11 -5.66 -18.91
CA GLU A 491 -49.19 -5.66 -20.36
C GLU A 491 -49.00 -7.07 -20.96
N LEU A 492 -48.04 -7.84 -20.43
CA LEU A 492 -47.78 -9.23 -20.83
C LEU A 492 -48.95 -10.16 -20.48
N GLU A 493 -49.58 -10.01 -19.31
CA GLU A 493 -50.80 -10.76 -18.95
C GLU A 493 -51.97 -10.44 -19.89
N LYS A 494 -52.16 -9.17 -20.28
CA LYS A 494 -53.17 -8.79 -21.28
C LYS A 494 -52.88 -9.41 -22.64
N ALA A 495 -51.62 -9.36 -23.09
CA ALA A 495 -51.21 -9.95 -24.35
C ALA A 495 -51.36 -11.49 -24.35
N HIS A 496 -50.97 -12.15 -23.26
CA HIS A 496 -51.19 -13.58 -23.05
C HIS A 496 -52.67 -13.96 -23.13
N ASN A 497 -53.53 -13.23 -22.41
CA ASN A 497 -54.96 -13.52 -22.36
C ASN A 497 -55.67 -13.25 -23.70
N LEU A 498 -55.23 -12.23 -24.46
CA LEU A 498 -55.70 -12.00 -25.82
C LEU A 498 -55.29 -13.15 -26.76
N LEU A 499 -54.00 -13.53 -26.75
CA LEU A 499 -53.50 -14.64 -27.56
C LEU A 499 -54.16 -15.97 -27.19
N GLN A 500 -54.47 -16.22 -25.92
CA GLN A 500 -55.21 -17.40 -25.49
C GLN A 500 -56.62 -17.43 -26.09
N VAL A 501 -57.35 -16.30 -26.03
CA VAL A 501 -58.70 -16.19 -26.63
C VAL A 501 -58.66 -16.35 -28.15
N GLU A 502 -57.66 -15.81 -28.84
CA GLU A 502 -57.45 -16.05 -30.28
C GLU A 502 -57.17 -17.53 -30.58
N LEU A 503 -56.37 -18.20 -29.74
CA LEU A 503 -56.04 -19.62 -29.88
C LEU A 503 -57.28 -20.50 -29.68
N GLU A 504 -58.13 -20.20 -28.68
CA GLU A 504 -59.42 -20.87 -28.46
C GLU A 504 -60.38 -20.67 -29.65
N GLN A 505 -60.44 -19.47 -30.25
CA GLN A 505 -61.22 -19.19 -31.46
C GLN A 505 -60.69 -19.93 -32.70
N LEU A 506 -59.37 -20.03 -32.86
CA LEU A 506 -58.73 -20.79 -33.93
C LEU A 506 -58.94 -22.30 -33.77
N GLN A 507 -58.97 -22.82 -32.54
CA GLN A 507 -59.34 -24.22 -32.28
C GLN A 507 -60.82 -24.48 -32.63
N GLY A 508 -61.72 -23.58 -32.24
CA GLY A 508 -63.16 -23.70 -32.55
C GLY A 508 -63.44 -23.67 -34.07
N THR A 509 -62.84 -22.73 -34.80
CA THR A 509 -62.98 -22.66 -36.26
C THR A 509 -62.33 -23.86 -36.96
N LEU A 510 -61.17 -24.32 -36.51
CA LEU A 510 -60.53 -25.55 -37.02
C LEU A 510 -61.42 -26.78 -36.80
N GLN A 511 -62.15 -26.88 -35.69
CA GLN A 511 -63.08 -27.98 -35.46
C GLN A 511 -64.28 -27.91 -36.41
N VAL A 512 -64.86 -26.72 -36.64
CA VAL A 512 -65.94 -26.53 -37.62
C VAL A 512 -65.50 -26.93 -39.03
N GLU A 513 -64.26 -26.61 -39.44
CA GLU A 513 -63.74 -27.05 -40.75
C GLU A 513 -63.45 -28.55 -40.83
N LYS A 514 -63.02 -29.19 -39.72
CA LYS A 514 -62.94 -30.68 -39.65
C LYS A 514 -64.31 -31.32 -39.83
N ASP A 515 -65.34 -30.80 -39.14
CA ASP A 515 -66.70 -31.34 -39.21
C ASP A 515 -67.32 -31.14 -40.61
N LYS A 516 -67.05 -29.99 -41.25
CA LYS A 516 -67.39 -29.75 -42.67
C LYS A 516 -66.66 -30.73 -43.59
N LYS A 517 -65.35 -30.93 -43.42
CA LYS A 517 -64.56 -31.89 -44.22
C LYS A 517 -65.12 -33.31 -44.08
N ALA A 518 -65.44 -33.75 -42.86
CA ALA A 518 -66.01 -35.07 -42.61
C ALA A 518 -67.36 -35.25 -43.33
N LYS A 519 -68.24 -34.23 -43.31
CA LYS A 519 -69.52 -34.25 -44.04
C LYS A 519 -69.31 -34.29 -45.56
N LEU A 520 -68.42 -33.46 -46.10
CA LEU A 520 -68.09 -33.45 -47.53
C LEU A 520 -67.45 -34.77 -47.99
N GLN A 521 -66.64 -35.40 -47.13
CA GLN A 521 -66.05 -36.71 -47.42
C GLN A 521 -67.13 -37.81 -47.42
N ALA A 522 -68.04 -37.83 -46.44
CA ALA A 522 -69.16 -38.78 -46.44
C ALA A 522 -70.07 -38.61 -47.67
N GLN A 523 -70.36 -37.36 -48.09
CA GLN A 523 -71.11 -37.07 -49.32
C GLN A 523 -70.36 -37.49 -50.60
N LEU A 524 -69.03 -37.43 -50.61
CA LEU A 524 -68.21 -37.92 -51.72
C LEU A 524 -68.20 -39.46 -51.78
N GLU A 525 -68.14 -40.12 -50.62
CA GLU A 525 -68.22 -41.58 -50.50
C GLU A 525 -69.62 -42.10 -50.91
N GLU A 526 -70.69 -41.40 -50.51
CA GLU A 526 -72.07 -41.66 -50.93
C GLU A 526 -72.27 -41.49 -52.45
N ALA A 527 -71.86 -40.34 -53.01
CA ALA A 527 -71.97 -40.09 -54.45
C ALA A 527 -71.08 -41.03 -55.29
N GLN A 528 -69.94 -41.49 -54.75
CA GLN A 528 -69.11 -42.51 -55.39
C GLN A 528 -69.81 -43.88 -55.41
N GLN A 529 -70.50 -44.26 -54.32
CA GLN A 529 -71.29 -45.49 -54.27
C GLN A 529 -72.49 -45.43 -55.24
N GLU A 530 -73.22 -44.31 -55.32
CA GLU A 530 -74.30 -44.13 -56.32
C GLU A 530 -73.77 -44.27 -57.76
N LEU A 531 -72.58 -43.73 -58.03
CA LEU A 531 -71.94 -43.78 -59.33
C LEU A 531 -71.49 -45.20 -59.70
N ASP A 532 -71.01 -45.98 -58.73
CA ASP A 532 -70.67 -47.39 -58.96
C ASP A 532 -71.91 -48.31 -59.01
N ASP A 533 -72.96 -48.05 -58.23
CA ASP A 533 -74.24 -48.75 -58.32
C ASP A 533 -74.88 -48.54 -59.70
N THR A 534 -74.94 -47.29 -60.18
CA THR A 534 -75.45 -46.96 -61.53
C THR A 534 -74.57 -47.53 -62.64
N ARG A 535 -73.25 -47.62 -62.46
CA ARG A 535 -72.36 -48.39 -63.35
C ARG A 535 -72.72 -49.88 -63.36
N THR A 536 -72.94 -50.53 -62.21
CA THR A 536 -73.28 -51.97 -62.20
C THR A 536 -74.64 -52.24 -62.84
N GLU A 537 -75.66 -51.42 -62.60
CA GLU A 537 -76.97 -51.64 -63.24
C GLU A 537 -76.92 -51.31 -64.74
N THR A 538 -76.14 -50.30 -65.16
CA THR A 538 -75.86 -50.05 -66.59
C THR A 538 -75.18 -51.26 -67.23
N ALA A 539 -74.19 -51.88 -66.56
CA ALA A 539 -73.55 -53.10 -67.04
C ALA A 539 -74.52 -54.30 -67.11
N LYS A 540 -75.42 -54.46 -66.11
CA LYS A 540 -76.51 -55.46 -66.12
C LYS A 540 -77.48 -55.24 -67.28
N ILE A 541 -77.84 -53.98 -67.58
CA ILE A 541 -78.72 -53.62 -68.70
C ILE A 541 -78.02 -53.90 -70.04
N ILE A 542 -76.74 -53.54 -70.19
CA ILE A 542 -75.95 -53.85 -71.39
C ILE A 542 -75.85 -55.37 -71.61
N ALA A 543 -75.54 -56.14 -70.57
CA ALA A 543 -75.48 -57.61 -70.64
C ALA A 543 -76.82 -58.21 -71.10
N ARG A 544 -77.92 -57.91 -70.39
CA ARG A 544 -79.29 -58.36 -70.75
C ARG A 544 -79.70 -57.97 -72.17
N THR A 545 -79.23 -56.82 -72.67
CA THR A 545 -79.54 -56.34 -74.03
C THR A 545 -78.71 -57.07 -75.08
N ASN A 546 -77.43 -57.36 -74.78
CA ASN A 546 -76.55 -58.15 -75.64
C ASN A 546 -77.00 -59.61 -75.72
N ASP A 547 -77.44 -60.21 -74.60
CA ASP A 547 -78.00 -61.57 -74.55
C ASP A 547 -79.23 -61.70 -75.46
N ARG A 548 -80.17 -60.74 -75.37
CA ARG A 548 -81.33 -60.65 -76.28
C ARG A 548 -80.90 -60.51 -77.72
N ALA A 549 -80.02 -59.56 -78.03
CA ALA A 549 -79.53 -59.34 -79.40
C ALA A 549 -78.74 -60.54 -79.97
N GLN A 550 -78.16 -61.38 -79.11
CA GLN A 550 -77.55 -62.65 -79.52
C GLN A 550 -78.60 -63.73 -79.78
N GLU A 551 -79.67 -63.80 -78.99
CA GLU A 551 -80.79 -64.74 -79.20
C GLU A 551 -81.64 -64.36 -80.43
N ASP A 552 -81.92 -63.08 -80.64
CA ASP A 552 -82.53 -62.55 -81.87
C ASP A 552 -81.68 -62.91 -83.09
N ARG A 553 -80.35 -62.89 -82.96
CA ARG A 553 -79.42 -63.32 -84.02
C ARG A 553 -79.46 -64.82 -84.25
N ARG A 554 -79.50 -65.65 -83.19
CA ARG A 554 -79.63 -67.12 -83.30
C ARG A 554 -80.94 -67.51 -83.97
N THR A 555 -82.06 -66.94 -83.54
CA THR A 555 -83.39 -67.22 -84.10
C THR A 555 -83.52 -66.73 -85.54
N ALA A 556 -82.96 -65.57 -85.88
CA ALA A 556 -82.86 -65.12 -87.27
C ALA A 556 -82.00 -66.06 -88.14
N GLN A 557 -80.84 -66.52 -87.64
CA GLN A 557 -79.98 -67.48 -88.34
C GLN A 557 -80.67 -68.84 -88.53
N ALA A 558 -81.36 -69.36 -87.51
CA ALA A 558 -82.14 -70.60 -87.62
C ALA A 558 -83.28 -70.47 -88.65
N ARG A 559 -83.95 -69.31 -88.71
CA ARG A 559 -84.99 -69.02 -89.71
C ARG A 559 -84.42 -68.90 -91.13
N ILE A 560 -83.27 -68.27 -91.30
CA ILE A 560 -82.55 -68.25 -92.58
C ILE A 560 -82.24 -69.68 -93.02
N HIS A 561 -81.70 -70.51 -92.12
CA HIS A 561 -81.37 -71.90 -92.43
C HIS A 561 -82.60 -72.74 -92.81
N SER A 562 -83.75 -72.57 -92.13
CA SER A 562 -85.01 -73.21 -92.54
C SER A 562 -85.40 -72.82 -93.98
N LEU A 563 -85.32 -71.52 -94.31
CA LEU A 563 -85.65 -71.01 -95.65
C LEU A 563 -84.64 -71.46 -96.71
N GLU A 564 -83.37 -71.68 -96.37
CA GLU A 564 -82.37 -72.31 -97.26
C GLU A 564 -82.70 -73.78 -97.55
N VAL A 565 -83.14 -74.52 -96.52
CA VAL A 565 -83.60 -75.92 -96.66
C VAL A 565 -84.89 -75.97 -97.50
N GLU A 566 -85.88 -75.12 -97.23
CA GLU A 566 -87.12 -75.02 -98.03
C GLU A 566 -86.82 -74.63 -99.49
N LEU A 567 -85.89 -73.70 -99.72
CA LEU A 567 -85.48 -73.30 -101.07
C LEU A 567 -84.75 -74.42 -101.83
N THR A 568 -83.91 -75.21 -101.15
CA THR A 568 -83.24 -76.36 -101.78
C THR A 568 -84.20 -77.51 -102.05
N GLN A 569 -85.16 -77.78 -101.16
CA GLN A 569 -86.27 -78.73 -101.39
C GLN A 569 -87.16 -78.28 -102.57
N SER A 570 -87.53 -77.00 -102.63
CA SER A 570 -88.32 -76.42 -103.72
C SER A 570 -87.59 -76.53 -105.07
N ARG A 571 -86.29 -76.23 -105.10
CA ARG A 571 -85.44 -76.43 -106.29
C ARG A 571 -85.36 -77.90 -106.71
N ALA A 572 -85.25 -78.84 -105.77
CA ALA A 572 -85.25 -80.27 -106.07
C ALA A 572 -86.61 -80.74 -106.64
N ALA A 573 -87.73 -80.33 -106.05
CA ALA A 573 -89.07 -80.64 -106.53
C ALA A 573 -89.34 -80.05 -107.94
N ALA A 574 -88.88 -78.82 -108.20
CA ALA A 574 -88.93 -78.21 -109.52
C ALA A 574 -88.11 -79.00 -110.55
N SER A 575 -86.90 -79.45 -110.19
CA SER A 575 -86.05 -80.29 -111.04
C SER A 575 -86.70 -81.63 -111.39
N VAL A 576 -87.31 -82.32 -110.42
CA VAL A 576 -88.10 -83.54 -110.67
C VAL A 576 -89.28 -83.26 -111.62
N THR A 577 -89.99 -82.15 -111.41
CA THR A 577 -91.14 -81.77 -112.26
C THR A 577 -90.71 -81.46 -113.70
N ILE A 578 -89.53 -80.85 -113.89
CA ILE A 578 -88.93 -80.61 -115.21
C ILE A 578 -88.54 -81.94 -115.87
N ASN A 579 -87.85 -82.83 -115.16
CA ASN A 579 -87.45 -84.14 -115.69
C ASN A 579 -88.67 -84.96 -116.17
N ASN A 580 -89.74 -85.01 -115.38
CA ASN A 580 -90.99 -85.70 -115.74
C ASN A 580 -91.63 -85.09 -117.00
N ARG A 581 -91.59 -83.76 -117.15
CA ARG A 581 -92.05 -83.07 -118.36
C ARG A 581 -91.18 -83.39 -119.58
N GLU A 582 -89.86 -83.46 -119.43
CA GLU A 582 -88.93 -83.81 -120.52
C GLU A 582 -89.02 -85.29 -120.91
N GLU A 583 -89.36 -86.18 -119.97
CA GLU A 583 -89.68 -87.58 -120.25
C GLU A 583 -90.98 -87.70 -121.06
N ALA A 584 -92.07 -87.07 -120.60
CA ALA A 584 -93.34 -87.04 -121.35
C ALA A 584 -93.20 -86.41 -122.75
N LEU A 585 -92.39 -85.35 -122.90
CA LEU A 585 -92.10 -84.76 -124.21
C LEU A 585 -91.31 -85.70 -125.12
N ARG A 586 -90.35 -86.48 -124.58
CA ARG A 586 -89.61 -87.51 -125.35
C ARG A 586 -90.53 -88.64 -125.78
N GLU A 587 -91.43 -89.10 -124.92
CA GLU A 587 -92.42 -90.12 -125.26
C GLU A 587 -93.38 -89.63 -126.35
N MET A 588 -93.93 -88.42 -126.21
CA MET A 588 -94.85 -87.83 -127.19
C MET A 588 -94.17 -87.60 -128.55
N GLN A 589 -92.89 -87.20 -128.58
CA GLN A 589 -92.10 -87.14 -129.82
C GLN A 589 -91.85 -88.54 -130.42
N GLY A 590 -91.71 -89.57 -129.59
CA GLY A 590 -91.66 -90.97 -130.04
C GLY A 590 -92.96 -91.39 -130.74
N GLN A 591 -94.11 -91.12 -130.13
CA GLN A 591 -95.43 -91.40 -130.71
C GLN A 591 -95.64 -90.65 -132.04
N ILE A 592 -95.23 -89.38 -132.13
CA ILE A 592 -95.28 -88.59 -133.37
C ILE A 592 -94.45 -89.24 -134.50
N ARG A 593 -93.26 -89.81 -134.22
CA ARG A 593 -92.49 -90.53 -135.24
C ARG A 593 -93.22 -91.78 -135.75
N VAL A 594 -93.83 -92.56 -134.86
CA VAL A 594 -94.58 -93.76 -135.24
C VAL A 594 -95.78 -93.40 -136.13
N LEU A 595 -96.56 -92.38 -135.75
CA LEU A 595 -97.68 -91.88 -136.56
C LEU A 595 -97.24 -91.26 -137.90
N SER A 596 -96.09 -90.58 -137.93
CA SER A 596 -95.52 -90.05 -139.18
C SER A 596 -95.11 -91.17 -140.14
N GLY A 597 -94.58 -92.28 -139.60
CA GLY A 597 -94.26 -93.49 -140.37
C GLY A 597 -95.51 -94.13 -140.98
N SER A 598 -96.53 -94.42 -140.17
CA SER A 598 -97.75 -95.07 -140.68
C SER A 598 -98.54 -94.18 -141.65
N LEU A 599 -98.48 -92.85 -141.51
CA LEU A 599 -99.03 -91.91 -142.50
C LEU A 599 -98.32 -92.02 -143.85
N ASN A 600 -96.98 -92.13 -143.85
CA ASN A 600 -96.18 -92.30 -145.06
C ASN A 600 -96.48 -93.65 -145.74
N ASP A 601 -96.60 -94.74 -144.98
CA ASP A 601 -96.97 -96.06 -145.50
C ASP A 601 -98.38 -96.05 -146.13
N ALA A 602 -99.34 -95.35 -145.49
CA ALA A 602 -100.69 -95.16 -146.04
C ALA A 602 -100.68 -94.32 -147.33
N GLN A 603 -99.82 -93.29 -147.43
CA GLN A 603 -99.66 -92.52 -148.67
C GLN A 603 -99.07 -93.37 -149.80
N ILE A 604 -98.11 -94.26 -149.51
CA ILE A 604 -97.57 -95.21 -150.49
C ILE A 604 -98.66 -96.18 -150.97
N GLN A 605 -99.52 -96.71 -150.08
CA GLN A 605 -100.67 -97.53 -150.48
C GLN A 605 -101.65 -96.76 -151.38
N ILE A 606 -102.02 -95.52 -151.02
CA ILE A 606 -102.93 -94.68 -151.81
C ILE A 606 -102.36 -94.44 -153.22
N GLN A 607 -101.05 -94.21 -153.34
CA GLN A 607 -100.41 -94.01 -154.64
C GLN A 607 -100.36 -95.29 -155.47
N SER A 608 -100.14 -96.45 -154.84
CA SER A 608 -100.21 -97.77 -155.50
C SER A 608 -101.62 -98.05 -156.06
N LEU A 609 -102.66 -97.83 -155.25
CA LEU A 609 -104.06 -98.02 -155.65
C LEU A 609 -104.48 -97.06 -156.78
N ARG A 610 -104.01 -95.81 -156.75
CA ARG A 610 -104.21 -94.85 -157.85
C ARG A 610 -103.63 -95.34 -159.17
N ASN A 611 -102.42 -95.89 -159.15
CA ASN A 611 -101.76 -96.42 -160.35
C ASN A 611 -102.48 -97.66 -160.92
N GLN A 612 -103.07 -98.49 -160.06
CA GLN A 612 -103.89 -99.63 -160.49
C GLN A 612 -105.22 -99.16 -161.14
N LEU A 613 -105.82 -98.09 -160.61
CA LEU A 613 -107.08 -97.53 -161.13
C LEU A 613 -106.90 -96.96 -162.56
N THR A 614 -105.80 -96.25 -162.83
CA THR A 614 -105.48 -95.73 -164.18
C THR A 614 -105.14 -96.83 -165.18
N PHE A 615 -104.68 -98.01 -164.74
CA PHE A 615 -104.46 -99.14 -165.63
C PHE A 615 -105.81 -99.70 -166.14
N LEU A 616 -106.76 -99.93 -165.23
CA LEU A 616 -108.06 -100.54 -165.54
C LEU A 616 -109.02 -99.63 -166.32
N GLN A 617 -108.88 -98.30 -166.25
CA GLN A 617 -109.76 -97.38 -166.99
C GLN A 617 -109.44 -97.27 -168.49
N ASN A 618 -108.23 -97.64 -168.92
CA ASN A 618 -107.80 -97.47 -170.31
C ASN A 618 -108.12 -98.67 -171.24
N GLU A 619 -108.54 -99.82 -170.70
CA GLU A 619 -108.73 -101.06 -171.48
C GLU A 619 -110.10 -101.24 -172.16
N ARG A 620 -111.07 -100.31 -172.00
CA ARG A 620 -112.48 -100.60 -172.35
C ARG A 620 -113.16 -99.82 -173.48
N TYR A 621 -112.40 -99.12 -174.33
CA TYR A 621 -112.86 -98.64 -175.65
C TYR A 621 -111.65 -98.58 -176.62
N GLY A 622 -111.56 -99.45 -177.63
CA GLY A 622 -110.37 -99.39 -178.52
C GLY A 622 -110.19 -100.32 -179.72
N SER A 623 -111.03 -101.32 -180.02
CA SER A 623 -110.90 -102.09 -181.28
C SER A 623 -112.22 -102.70 -181.77
N HIS A 624 -112.39 -102.72 -183.10
CA HIS A 624 -113.49 -103.41 -183.80
C HIS A 624 -113.11 -104.87 -184.11
N PHE A 625 -114.16 -105.69 -184.31
CA PHE A 625 -114.14 -107.14 -184.61
C PHE A 625 -113.66 -108.06 -183.47
#